data_AF-A0A538KZE5-F1
#
_entry.id   AF-A0A538KZE5-F1
#
_cell.length_a   1.000
_cell.length_b   1.000
_cell.length_c   1.000
_cell.angle_alpha   90.00
_cell.angle_beta   90.00
_cell.angle_gamma   90.00
#
_symmetry.space_group_name_H-M   'P 1'
#
loop_
_entity.id
_entity.type
_entity.pdbx_description
1 polymer ?
#
loop_
_entity_poly.entity_id
_entity_poly.type
_entity_poly.pdbx_seq_one_letter_code
_entity_poly.pdbx_strand_id
1 'polypeptide(L)'
;ISNNVLDGNGNGFLAFNLTDSTFTRNVVKASTGSQVVMGGNVANFTLTENTIQDGMTRGVRLGDFGGGGHNTGVTATCNSLSGNATAGLELRAGEYDGALDARFNWWGSPSGPTIATNPAGVGQKIIDPDAHVTFAPFLTDATDGDPTTPGFQCAAPRASITDVTKAEGNSGTTAFDFRVTLTNPSPSPVTIGYATQDGTAVAGADYRAASDTLTFAPGEQTKIVRVRVVGDRAHEPNETFKVKLLSPSGAVIADGVGRGTIQNDDPLRISAKAAKLPGLADALKKGFRVFVTTNGPGQAAVDAKASGKVVAKGRAALRSAGTRSVLVKFTKNARKKLETRSKLKLALSVTLSDAAGHTGRARLTVTLRL
;
A
#
# COMPACT_ATOMS: atom_id res chain seq x y z
N ILE A 1 18.28 3.02 -28.89
CA ILE A 1 18.04 4.41 -29.36
C ILE A 1 16.96 5.03 -28.49
N SER A 2 17.27 6.09 -27.73
CA SER A 2 16.27 6.70 -26.86
C SER A 2 16.41 8.21 -26.68
N ASN A 3 15.28 8.88 -26.41
CA ASN A 3 15.19 10.32 -26.14
C ASN A 3 15.64 11.23 -27.29
N ASN A 4 15.41 10.80 -28.53
CA ASN A 4 15.77 11.59 -29.71
C ASN A 4 14.54 12.22 -30.34
N VAL A 5 14.76 13.31 -31.06
CA VAL A 5 13.82 13.79 -32.09
C VAL A 5 14.42 13.40 -33.44
N LEU A 6 13.74 12.52 -34.17
CA LEU A 6 14.15 12.05 -35.49
C LEU A 6 13.27 12.75 -36.53
N ASP A 7 13.87 13.58 -37.37
CA ASP A 7 13.16 14.36 -38.39
C ASP A 7 13.56 13.87 -39.79
N GLY A 8 12.65 13.14 -40.44
CA GLY A 8 12.84 12.58 -41.77
C GLY A 8 12.22 13.50 -42.82
N ASN A 9 12.96 14.48 -43.32
CA ASN A 9 12.53 15.27 -44.47
C ASN A 9 12.26 14.36 -45.68
N GLY A 10 11.04 14.38 -46.21
CA GLY A 10 10.68 13.81 -47.52
C GLY A 10 10.30 12.33 -47.55
N ASN A 11 11.08 11.44 -46.91
CA ASN A 11 11.02 9.99 -47.20
C ASN A 11 10.96 9.05 -45.98
N GLY A 12 10.75 9.57 -44.76
CA GLY A 12 10.67 8.76 -43.54
C GLY A 12 12.02 8.41 -42.88
N PHE A 13 11.99 7.46 -41.94
CA PHE A 13 13.16 6.99 -41.18
C PHE A 13 13.41 5.50 -41.45
N LEU A 14 14.65 5.11 -41.78
CA LEU A 14 14.99 3.73 -42.11
C LEU A 14 16.02 3.16 -41.12
N ALA A 15 15.76 1.98 -40.58
CA ALA A 15 16.72 1.20 -39.79
C ALA A 15 16.74 -0.27 -40.24
N PHE A 16 17.94 -0.83 -40.42
CA PHE A 16 18.12 -2.21 -40.90
C PHE A 16 19.02 -3.05 -39.98
N ASN A 17 18.84 -4.38 -39.97
CA ASN A 17 19.66 -5.35 -39.21
C ASN A 17 19.76 -5.05 -37.71
N LEU A 18 18.62 -4.90 -37.03
CA LEU A 18 18.59 -4.63 -35.59
C LEU A 18 18.36 -5.93 -34.79
N THR A 19 19.31 -6.31 -33.94
CA THR A 19 19.18 -7.43 -33.00
C THR A 19 19.31 -6.91 -31.56
N ASP A 20 18.52 -7.46 -30.62
CA ASP A 20 18.56 -7.14 -29.19
C ASP A 20 18.55 -5.63 -28.90
N SER A 21 17.68 -4.92 -29.62
CA SER A 21 17.72 -3.46 -29.70
C SER A 21 16.44 -2.83 -29.14
N THR A 22 16.58 -1.76 -28.37
CA THR A 22 15.44 -0.99 -27.84
C THR A 22 15.38 0.40 -28.44
N PHE A 23 14.21 0.76 -28.97
CA PHE A 23 13.86 2.08 -29.47
C PHE A 23 12.77 2.67 -28.58
N THR A 24 13.12 3.68 -27.76
CA THR A 24 12.20 4.19 -26.73
C THR A 24 12.24 5.68 -26.48
N ARG A 25 11.09 6.30 -26.15
CA ARG A 25 10.98 7.74 -25.84
C ARG A 25 11.51 8.64 -26.95
N ASN A 26 11.46 8.19 -28.19
CA ASN A 26 11.81 9.02 -29.33
C ASN A 26 10.57 9.72 -29.88
N VAL A 27 10.76 10.90 -30.45
CA VAL A 27 9.77 11.60 -31.25
C VAL A 27 10.18 11.48 -32.71
N VAL A 28 9.36 10.85 -33.54
CA VAL A 28 9.63 10.70 -34.98
C VAL A 28 8.68 11.60 -35.76
N LYS A 29 9.25 12.45 -36.62
CA LYS A 29 8.55 13.40 -37.50
C LYS A 29 8.93 13.10 -38.95
N ALA A 30 7.99 13.20 -39.89
CA ALA A 30 8.30 13.19 -41.32
C ALA A 30 7.15 13.77 -42.15
N SER A 31 7.39 14.08 -43.43
CA SER A 31 6.40 14.69 -44.33
C SER A 31 5.20 13.78 -44.66
N THR A 32 4.10 14.39 -45.12
CA THR A 32 2.88 13.72 -45.63
C THR A 32 3.21 12.52 -46.51
N GLY A 33 2.80 11.30 -46.12
CA GLY A 33 3.04 10.08 -46.90
C GLY A 33 4.23 9.23 -46.43
N SER A 34 5.02 9.70 -45.47
CA SER A 34 6.20 9.00 -44.98
C SER A 34 5.86 7.83 -44.05
N GLN A 35 6.83 6.94 -43.86
CA GLN A 35 6.76 5.79 -42.97
C GLN A 35 8.08 5.59 -42.22
N VAL A 36 8.02 5.09 -40.98
CA VAL A 36 9.21 4.53 -40.31
C VAL A 36 9.39 3.10 -40.80
N VAL A 37 10.51 2.78 -41.40
CA VAL A 37 10.83 1.45 -41.88
C VAL A 37 11.90 0.84 -40.98
N MET A 38 11.57 -0.31 -40.39
CA MET A 38 12.50 -1.15 -39.65
C MET A 38 12.51 -2.51 -40.33
N GLY A 39 13.67 -3.02 -40.76
CA GLY A 39 13.63 -4.20 -41.63
C GLY A 39 14.95 -4.91 -41.89
N GLY A 40 14.88 -5.97 -42.70
CA GLY A 40 16.03 -6.78 -43.08
C GLY A 40 16.65 -7.49 -41.87
N ASN A 41 15.98 -8.55 -41.39
CA ASN A 41 16.46 -9.44 -40.32
C ASN A 41 16.50 -8.81 -38.90
N VAL A 42 15.37 -8.30 -38.44
CA VAL A 42 15.21 -7.77 -37.07
C VAL A 42 14.92 -8.91 -36.07
N ALA A 43 15.62 -8.94 -34.94
CA ALA A 43 15.41 -9.95 -33.89
C ALA A 43 15.40 -9.33 -32.48
N ASN A 44 14.48 -9.76 -31.60
CA ASN A 44 14.38 -9.27 -30.21
C ASN A 44 14.33 -7.75 -30.08
N PHE A 45 13.55 -7.10 -30.94
CA PHE A 45 13.48 -5.64 -31.00
C PHE A 45 12.32 -5.08 -30.18
N THR A 46 12.60 -4.08 -29.34
CA THR A 46 11.57 -3.42 -28.52
C THR A 46 11.35 -1.98 -28.97
N LEU A 47 10.13 -1.66 -29.40
CA LEU A 47 9.64 -0.33 -29.72
C LEU A 47 8.68 0.15 -28.63
N THR A 48 9.09 1.06 -27.75
CA THR A 48 8.20 1.50 -26.66
C THR A 48 8.24 2.96 -26.27
N GLU A 49 7.11 3.54 -25.86
CA GLU A 49 7.02 4.95 -25.42
C GLU A 49 7.43 5.97 -26.50
N ASN A 50 7.38 5.63 -27.79
CA ASN A 50 7.72 6.57 -28.85
C ASN A 50 6.50 7.39 -29.27
N THR A 51 6.73 8.63 -29.69
CA THR A 51 5.72 9.50 -30.29
C THR A 51 6.00 9.61 -31.79
N ILE A 52 5.02 9.30 -32.62
CA ILE A 52 5.10 9.51 -34.07
C ILE A 52 4.17 10.68 -34.42
N GLN A 53 4.73 11.72 -35.04
CA GLN A 53 4.09 13.03 -35.26
C GLN A 53 3.86 13.37 -36.74
N ASP A 54 2.93 14.31 -36.94
CA ASP A 54 2.45 14.99 -38.15
C ASP A 54 3.13 14.68 -39.49
N GLY A 55 2.32 14.33 -40.50
CA GLY A 55 2.71 14.03 -41.88
C GLY A 55 2.88 12.52 -42.15
N MET A 56 3.19 11.70 -41.16
CA MET A 56 3.25 10.25 -41.41
C MET A 56 1.85 9.64 -41.50
N THR A 57 1.36 9.43 -42.73
CA THR A 57 0.10 8.70 -42.96
C THR A 57 0.28 7.20 -42.69
N ARG A 58 1.52 6.69 -42.67
CA ARG A 58 1.86 5.29 -42.34
C ARG A 58 2.82 5.28 -41.13
N GLY A 59 2.53 4.46 -40.11
CA GLY A 59 3.28 4.37 -38.86
C GLY A 59 4.63 3.65 -38.98
N VAL A 60 4.87 2.60 -38.19
CA VAL A 60 6.09 1.77 -38.28
C VAL A 60 5.82 0.58 -39.20
N ARG A 61 6.64 0.34 -40.21
CA ARG A 61 6.66 -0.89 -40.99
C ARG A 61 7.75 -1.79 -40.49
N LEU A 62 7.41 -3.04 -40.22
CA LEU A 62 8.38 -4.12 -40.09
C LEU A 62 8.30 -4.94 -41.39
N GLY A 63 9.41 -5.01 -42.13
CA GLY A 63 9.41 -5.71 -43.41
C GLY A 63 10.79 -6.14 -43.90
N ASP A 64 10.81 -7.07 -44.84
CA ASP A 64 12.03 -7.73 -45.33
C ASP A 64 12.73 -6.93 -46.46
N PHE A 65 12.04 -6.03 -47.17
CA PHE A 65 12.58 -5.11 -48.19
C PHE A 65 13.69 -5.65 -49.12
N GLY A 66 13.69 -6.93 -49.48
CA GLY A 66 14.75 -7.47 -50.33
C GLY A 66 14.86 -8.99 -50.43
N GLY A 67 14.22 -9.76 -49.53
CA GLY A 67 14.03 -11.20 -49.70
C GLY A 67 14.96 -12.06 -48.83
N GLY A 68 14.40 -12.62 -47.76
CA GLY A 68 14.89 -13.77 -47.01
C GLY A 68 15.02 -13.56 -45.49
N GLY A 69 14.92 -12.34 -44.98
CA GLY A 69 15.11 -12.04 -43.56
C GLY A 69 13.80 -12.07 -42.77
N HIS A 70 13.54 -13.15 -42.04
CA HIS A 70 12.40 -13.24 -41.13
C HIS A 70 12.63 -12.38 -39.88
N ASN A 71 11.72 -11.44 -39.61
CA ASN A 71 11.76 -10.66 -38.38
C ASN A 71 11.20 -11.51 -37.22
N THR A 72 11.84 -11.51 -36.06
CA THR A 72 11.40 -12.31 -34.89
C THR A 72 11.44 -11.51 -33.57
N GLY A 73 10.60 -11.87 -32.61
CA GLY A 73 10.69 -11.35 -31.24
C GLY A 73 10.49 -9.84 -31.10
N VAL A 74 9.57 -9.25 -31.87
CA VAL A 74 9.28 -7.82 -31.77
C VAL A 74 8.27 -7.54 -30.65
N THR A 75 8.60 -6.57 -29.81
CA THR A 75 7.72 -6.01 -28.78
C THR A 75 7.45 -4.55 -29.11
N ALA A 76 6.22 -4.19 -29.47
CA ALA A 76 5.80 -2.81 -29.69
C ALA A 76 4.79 -2.43 -28.60
N THR A 77 5.13 -1.57 -27.64
CA THR A 77 4.18 -1.17 -26.60
C THR A 77 4.18 0.32 -26.35
N CYS A 78 3.09 0.90 -25.87
CA CYS A 78 3.11 2.28 -25.40
C CYS A 78 3.51 3.37 -26.39
N ASN A 79 3.42 3.11 -27.70
CA ASN A 79 3.70 4.12 -28.72
C ASN A 79 2.44 4.95 -28.99
N SER A 80 2.62 6.25 -29.16
CA SER A 80 1.57 7.21 -29.49
C SER A 80 1.72 7.68 -30.93
N LEU A 81 0.67 7.56 -31.72
CA LEU A 81 0.51 8.30 -32.97
C LEU A 81 -0.30 9.57 -32.72
N SER A 82 0.18 10.68 -33.28
CA SER A 82 -0.52 11.96 -33.30
C SER A 82 -0.61 12.49 -34.74
N GLY A 83 -1.64 13.28 -35.04
CA GLY A 83 -1.89 13.85 -36.39
C GLY A 83 -2.71 12.93 -37.31
N ASN A 84 -2.56 13.11 -38.63
CA ASN A 84 -3.34 12.43 -39.68
C ASN A 84 -2.81 11.03 -40.08
N ALA A 85 -2.22 10.29 -39.14
CA ALA A 85 -1.78 8.92 -39.41
C ALA A 85 -2.99 8.02 -39.75
N THR A 86 -2.80 7.04 -40.64
CA THR A 86 -3.87 6.12 -41.08
C THR A 86 -3.57 4.63 -40.75
N ALA A 87 -2.33 4.32 -40.37
CA ALA A 87 -1.90 3.01 -39.89
C ALA A 87 -0.75 3.20 -38.90
N GLY A 88 -0.57 2.30 -37.92
CA GLY A 88 0.44 2.49 -36.87
C GLY A 88 1.56 1.46 -36.76
N LEU A 89 1.27 0.19 -36.98
CA LEU A 89 2.26 -0.83 -37.31
C LEU A 89 1.78 -1.51 -38.58
N GLU A 90 2.69 -1.78 -39.50
CA GLU A 90 2.40 -2.53 -40.72
C GLU A 90 3.28 -3.77 -40.73
N LEU A 91 2.63 -4.93 -40.77
CA LEU A 91 3.22 -6.22 -41.06
C LEU A 91 2.64 -6.74 -42.38
N ARG A 92 3.46 -7.34 -43.24
CA ARG A 92 2.97 -8.07 -44.41
C ARG A 92 3.07 -9.58 -44.16
N ALA A 93 2.19 -10.33 -44.82
CA ALA A 93 2.20 -11.78 -44.79
C ALA A 93 3.57 -12.32 -45.24
N GLY A 94 4.13 -13.26 -44.47
CA GLY A 94 5.44 -13.87 -44.74
C GLY A 94 6.66 -13.02 -44.39
N GLU A 95 6.51 -11.83 -43.80
CA GLU A 95 7.64 -10.95 -43.41
C GLU A 95 7.96 -11.01 -41.88
N TYR A 96 7.23 -11.80 -41.09
CA TYR A 96 7.40 -11.93 -39.63
C TYR A 96 7.18 -13.37 -39.14
N ASP A 97 8.10 -13.85 -38.31
CA ASP A 97 8.05 -15.16 -37.66
C ASP A 97 7.98 -15.00 -36.13
N GLY A 98 7.07 -15.73 -35.49
CA GLY A 98 6.96 -15.77 -34.02
C GLY A 98 5.94 -14.79 -33.43
N ALA A 99 6.05 -14.51 -32.13
CA ALA A 99 5.05 -13.72 -31.39
C ALA A 99 5.35 -12.22 -31.46
N LEU A 100 4.39 -11.41 -31.92
CA LEU A 100 4.42 -9.94 -31.80
C LEU A 100 3.62 -9.54 -30.56
N ASP A 101 4.26 -8.81 -29.63
CA ASP A 101 3.57 -8.18 -28.51
C ASP A 101 3.31 -6.70 -28.81
N ALA A 102 2.09 -6.37 -29.24
CA ALA A 102 1.68 -5.01 -29.63
C ALA A 102 0.86 -4.25 -28.56
N ARG A 103 0.93 -4.67 -27.29
CA ARG A 103 0.07 -4.17 -26.20
C ARG A 103 0.19 -2.65 -25.98
N PHE A 104 -0.92 -1.99 -25.67
CA PHE A 104 -0.96 -0.58 -25.22
C PHE A 104 -0.49 0.48 -26.25
N ASN A 105 -0.61 0.23 -27.55
CA ASN A 105 -0.35 1.26 -28.57
C ASN A 105 -1.63 1.99 -28.99
N TRP A 106 -1.55 3.30 -29.19
CA TRP A 106 -2.62 4.10 -29.80
C TRP A 106 -2.20 4.54 -31.20
N TRP A 107 -2.92 4.08 -32.23
CA TRP A 107 -2.63 4.34 -33.63
C TRP A 107 -3.81 5.00 -34.34
N GLY A 108 -3.92 6.32 -34.21
CA GLY A 108 -5.14 7.07 -34.49
C GLY A 108 -5.67 6.95 -35.93
N SER A 109 -7.00 6.87 -36.02
CA SER A 109 -7.92 7.46 -37.01
C SER A 109 -9.32 7.46 -36.37
N PRO A 110 -10.22 8.43 -36.66
CA PRO A 110 -11.64 8.38 -36.24
C PRO A 110 -12.38 7.11 -36.68
N SER A 111 -11.80 6.34 -37.61
CA SER A 111 -12.32 5.07 -38.12
C SER A 111 -11.78 3.81 -37.40
N GLY A 112 -11.09 3.98 -36.26
CA GLY A 112 -10.57 2.87 -35.45
C GLY A 112 -9.12 2.45 -35.79
N PRO A 113 -8.43 1.77 -34.85
CA PRO A 113 -7.02 1.37 -35.00
C PRO A 113 -6.88 0.25 -36.03
N THR A 114 -6.31 0.56 -37.20
CA THR A 114 -5.92 -0.47 -38.18
C THR A 114 -4.53 -0.98 -37.79
N ILE A 115 -4.46 -2.16 -37.16
CA ILE A 115 -3.19 -2.70 -36.62
C ILE A 115 -2.30 -3.31 -37.72
N ALA A 116 -2.79 -3.56 -38.94
CA ALA A 116 -1.98 -3.70 -40.17
C ALA A 116 -2.88 -3.68 -41.40
N THR A 117 -2.39 -3.13 -42.51
CA THR A 117 -3.05 -3.19 -43.81
C THR A 117 -2.42 -4.29 -44.67
N ASN A 118 -3.25 -5.18 -45.22
CA ASN A 118 -2.95 -5.86 -46.49
C ASN A 118 -2.79 -4.77 -47.58
N PRO A 119 -1.86 -4.90 -48.56
CA PRO A 119 -1.73 -3.97 -49.69
C PRO A 119 -2.99 -3.70 -50.55
N ALA A 120 -4.18 -4.19 -50.19
CA ALA A 120 -5.42 -4.06 -50.97
C ALA A 120 -6.48 -3.05 -50.45
N GLY A 121 -6.31 -2.35 -49.32
CA GLY A 121 -7.29 -1.30 -48.95
C GLY A 121 -7.28 -0.83 -47.50
N VAL A 122 -7.81 0.38 -47.29
CA VAL A 122 -7.98 1.05 -45.98
C VAL A 122 -9.15 0.39 -45.22
N GLY A 123 -8.98 0.12 -43.92
CA GLY A 123 -10.09 -0.24 -43.01
C GLY A 123 -10.40 -1.73 -42.83
N GLN A 124 -9.49 -2.66 -43.15
CA GLN A 124 -9.68 -4.08 -42.82
C GLN A 124 -8.86 -4.52 -41.60
N LYS A 125 -9.49 -5.32 -40.73
CA LYS A 125 -8.88 -6.00 -39.58
C LYS A 125 -7.73 -6.88 -40.06
N ILE A 126 -6.61 -6.95 -39.32
CA ILE A 126 -5.62 -7.99 -39.58
C ILE A 126 -6.31 -9.34 -39.38
N ILE A 127 -6.45 -10.08 -40.47
CA ILE A 127 -6.55 -11.53 -40.43
C ILE A 127 -5.12 -11.98 -40.58
N ASP A 128 -4.51 -12.43 -39.49
CA ASP A 128 -3.23 -13.13 -39.57
C ASP A 128 -3.54 -14.47 -40.22
N PRO A 129 -3.16 -14.70 -41.49
CA PRO A 129 -3.50 -15.93 -42.20
C PRO A 129 -2.82 -17.15 -41.56
N ASP A 130 -1.77 -16.92 -40.77
CA ASP A 130 -0.89 -17.94 -40.24
C ASP A 130 -0.91 -18.04 -38.69
N ALA A 131 -1.74 -17.23 -38.01
CA ALA A 131 -1.98 -17.23 -36.55
C ALA A 131 -0.74 -17.03 -35.63
N HIS A 132 0.29 -16.35 -36.13
CA HIS A 132 1.51 -15.98 -35.40
C HIS A 132 1.38 -14.73 -34.49
N VAL A 133 0.35 -13.91 -34.63
CA VAL A 133 0.15 -12.65 -33.89
C VAL A 133 -0.80 -12.85 -32.71
N THR A 134 -0.27 -12.73 -31.49
CA THR A 134 -1.09 -12.76 -30.26
C THR A 134 -1.55 -11.33 -29.92
N PHE A 135 -2.82 -11.01 -30.19
CA PHE A 135 -3.42 -9.77 -29.71
C PHE A 135 -3.76 -9.89 -28.23
N ALA A 136 -3.56 -8.82 -27.46
CA ALA A 136 -4.04 -8.80 -26.09
C ALA A 136 -5.57 -8.68 -26.02
N PRO A 137 -6.21 -9.28 -25.00
CA PRO A 137 -7.66 -9.47 -24.94
C PRO A 137 -8.50 -8.19 -24.82
N PHE A 138 -7.88 -7.01 -24.69
CA PHE A 138 -8.55 -5.72 -24.49
C PHE A 138 -8.65 -4.85 -25.75
N LEU A 139 -8.24 -5.35 -26.92
CA LEU A 139 -8.58 -4.74 -28.21
C LEU A 139 -9.93 -5.28 -28.71
N THR A 140 -10.98 -5.10 -27.91
CA THR A 140 -12.35 -5.16 -28.43
C THR A 140 -12.75 -3.76 -28.87
N ASP A 141 -12.70 -3.56 -30.19
CA ASP A 141 -13.50 -2.63 -30.98
C ASP A 141 -13.77 -1.24 -30.36
N ALA A 142 -13.00 -0.25 -30.81
CA ALA A 142 -13.35 1.16 -30.63
C ALA A 142 -14.57 1.50 -31.50
N THR A 143 -15.76 1.13 -31.03
CA THR A 143 -17.06 1.51 -31.63
C THR A 143 -17.57 2.85 -31.08
N ASP A 144 -16.81 3.50 -30.19
CA ASP A 144 -17.25 4.66 -29.43
C ASP A 144 -17.30 5.95 -30.25
N GLY A 145 -16.64 6.01 -31.42
CA GLY A 145 -16.78 7.12 -32.37
C GLY A 145 -16.49 8.53 -31.84
N ASP A 146 -15.86 8.67 -30.67
CA ASP A 146 -15.58 9.95 -30.03
C ASP A 146 -14.09 10.34 -30.18
N PRO A 147 -13.74 11.29 -31.08
CA PRO A 147 -12.39 11.80 -31.22
C PRO A 147 -12.00 12.82 -30.14
N THR A 148 -12.83 13.07 -29.12
CA THR A 148 -12.60 14.10 -28.09
C THR A 148 -12.25 13.56 -26.71
N THR A 149 -12.17 12.24 -26.52
CA THR A 149 -11.66 11.67 -25.26
C THR A 149 -10.13 11.79 -25.22
N PRO A 150 -9.54 12.64 -24.36
CA PRO A 150 -8.10 12.77 -24.29
C PRO A 150 -7.52 11.52 -23.61
N GLY A 151 -6.82 10.69 -24.40
CA GLY A 151 -5.62 10.00 -23.98
C GLY A 151 -5.78 8.75 -23.11
N PHE A 152 -5.83 7.59 -23.77
CA PHE A 152 -4.97 6.48 -23.33
C PHE A 152 -3.55 6.78 -23.81
N GLN A 153 -2.95 7.84 -23.24
CA GLN A 153 -1.50 7.97 -23.24
C GLN A 153 -0.95 6.86 -22.34
N CYS A 154 0.28 6.43 -22.59
CA CYS A 154 1.09 5.77 -21.56
C CYS A 154 1.46 6.77 -20.47
N ALA A 155 0.42 7.26 -19.77
CA ALA A 155 0.55 8.01 -18.56
C ALA A 155 1.32 7.12 -17.58
N ALA A 156 2.35 7.69 -16.96
CA ALA A 156 3.12 7.00 -15.96
C ALA A 156 2.16 6.36 -14.95
N PRO A 157 2.31 5.06 -14.64
CA PRO A 157 1.39 4.36 -13.76
C PRO A 157 1.23 5.09 -12.44
N ARG A 158 0.00 5.11 -11.93
CA ARG A 158 -0.30 5.71 -10.65
C ARG A 158 -0.13 4.68 -9.56
N ALA A 159 0.73 4.98 -8.58
CA ALA A 159 0.98 4.14 -7.44
C ALA A 159 0.02 4.50 -6.27
N SER A 160 -0.51 3.46 -5.63
CA SER A 160 -1.30 3.55 -4.40
C SER A 160 -0.87 2.48 -3.40
N ILE A 161 -1.10 2.72 -2.11
CA ILE A 161 -0.80 1.78 -1.02
C ILE A 161 -2.05 1.56 -0.17
N THR A 162 -2.33 0.32 0.23
CA THR A 162 -3.52 -0.02 1.03
C THR A 162 -3.32 0.27 2.51
N ASP A 163 -4.41 0.58 3.23
CA ASP A 163 -4.44 0.55 4.69
C ASP A 163 -4.50 -0.88 5.24
N VAL A 164 -4.01 -1.07 6.47
CA VAL A 164 -4.05 -2.36 7.19
C VAL A 164 -4.53 -2.13 8.62
N THR A 165 -5.50 -2.93 9.06
CA THR A 165 -5.98 -2.95 10.44
C THR A 165 -5.95 -4.38 10.96
N LYS A 166 -5.25 -4.63 12.06
CA LYS A 166 -5.10 -5.98 12.62
C LYS A 166 -4.72 -5.93 14.11
N ALA A 167 -4.97 -7.01 14.83
CA ALA A 167 -4.47 -7.19 16.19
C ALA A 167 -2.94 -7.35 16.23
N GLU A 168 -2.31 -6.83 17.28
CA GLU A 168 -0.86 -6.96 17.52
C GLU A 168 -0.45 -8.38 17.91
N GLY A 169 -1.32 -9.09 18.64
CA GLY A 169 -1.06 -10.41 19.16
C GLY A 169 -0.26 -10.38 20.47
N ASN A 170 -0.18 -11.54 21.13
CA ASN A 170 0.23 -11.57 22.54
C ASN A 170 1.76 -11.63 22.82
N SER A 171 2.56 -11.77 21.76
CA SER A 171 4.02 -11.93 21.83
C SER A 171 4.65 -11.92 20.44
N GLY A 172 5.95 -11.62 20.35
CA GLY A 172 6.69 -11.74 19.10
C GLY A 172 6.32 -10.61 18.15
N THR A 173 6.10 -10.93 16.87
CA THR A 173 5.66 -9.91 15.90
C THR A 173 4.57 -10.42 14.96
N THR A 174 3.59 -9.56 14.69
CA THR A 174 2.55 -9.77 13.67
C THR A 174 2.91 -9.02 12.39
N ALA A 175 2.79 -9.70 11.24
CA ALA A 175 3.02 -9.07 9.94
C ALA A 175 1.80 -8.23 9.51
N PHE A 176 2.06 -6.97 9.17
CA PHE A 176 1.16 -6.05 8.50
C PHE A 176 1.66 -5.88 7.06
N ASP A 177 0.90 -6.44 6.12
CA ASP A 177 1.27 -6.49 4.70
C ASP A 177 0.50 -5.41 3.94
N PHE A 178 1.18 -4.31 3.65
CA PHE A 178 0.66 -3.20 2.87
C PHE A 178 0.88 -3.49 1.38
N ARG A 179 -0.20 -3.49 0.60
CA ARG A 179 -0.12 -3.75 -0.84
C ARG A 179 0.07 -2.43 -1.58
N VAL A 180 1.13 -2.35 -2.37
CA VAL A 180 1.40 -1.23 -3.29
C VAL A 180 1.01 -1.66 -4.69
N THR A 181 0.14 -0.89 -5.35
CA THR A 181 -0.40 -1.20 -6.68
C THR A 181 -0.16 -0.09 -7.70
N LEU A 182 0.16 -0.48 -8.93
CA LEU A 182 0.21 0.40 -10.10
C LEU A 182 -1.09 0.27 -10.92
N THR A 183 -1.68 1.39 -11.33
CA THR A 183 -2.93 1.40 -12.13
C THR A 183 -2.83 0.66 -13.46
N ASN A 184 -1.65 0.63 -14.06
CA ASN A 184 -1.35 -0.02 -15.33
C ASN A 184 0.08 -0.58 -15.28
N PRO A 185 0.39 -1.61 -16.09
CA PRO A 185 1.76 -2.08 -16.23
C PRO A 185 2.64 -1.02 -16.90
N SER A 186 3.93 -1.05 -16.58
CA SER A 186 4.96 -0.24 -17.23
C SER A 186 5.86 -1.13 -18.10
N PRO A 187 6.27 -0.70 -19.32
CA PRO A 187 7.23 -1.43 -20.14
C PRO A 187 8.67 -1.30 -19.63
N SER A 188 8.93 -0.33 -18.74
CA SER A 188 10.20 -0.11 -18.06
C SER A 188 10.07 -0.40 -16.56
N PRO A 189 11.16 -0.74 -15.84
CA PRO A 189 11.11 -0.91 -14.39
C PRO A 189 10.62 0.37 -13.68
N VAL A 190 9.76 0.21 -12.68
CA VAL A 190 9.28 1.30 -11.81
C VAL A 190 9.92 1.17 -10.44
N THR A 191 10.44 2.26 -9.88
CA THR A 191 11.00 2.27 -8.52
C THR A 191 10.26 3.24 -7.62
N ILE A 192 9.96 2.80 -6.39
CA ILE A 192 9.25 3.59 -5.39
C ILE A 192 9.89 3.33 -4.03
N GLY A 193 10.48 4.36 -3.42
CA GLY A 193 10.95 4.29 -2.04
C GLY A 193 9.78 4.21 -1.05
N TYR A 194 10.00 3.60 0.11
CA TYR A 194 9.07 3.71 1.23
C TYR A 194 9.78 3.87 2.56
N ALA A 195 9.09 4.48 3.52
CA ALA A 195 9.52 4.54 4.91
C ALA A 195 8.32 4.58 5.87
N THR A 196 8.45 3.91 7.01
CA THR A 196 7.48 4.01 8.10
C THR A 196 7.62 5.34 8.84
N GLN A 197 6.50 5.85 9.35
CA GLN A 197 6.44 7.03 10.20
C GLN A 197 5.51 6.77 11.40
N ASP A 198 5.96 7.19 12.58
CA ASP A 198 5.19 7.13 13.82
C ASP A 198 3.87 7.89 13.72
N GLY A 199 2.88 7.41 14.47
CA GLY A 199 1.64 8.11 14.75
C GLY A 199 1.43 8.17 16.25
N THR A 200 0.45 7.42 16.75
CA THR A 200 0.38 7.12 18.19
C THR A 200 1.26 5.92 18.54
N ALA A 201 1.39 4.97 17.60
CA ALA A 201 2.37 3.89 17.68
C ALA A 201 3.77 4.42 17.34
N VAL A 202 4.76 3.96 18.11
CA VAL A 202 6.16 4.39 18.11
C VAL A 202 7.06 3.23 17.67
N ALA A 203 7.95 3.49 16.71
CA ALA A 203 8.94 2.52 16.28
C ALA A 203 9.85 2.06 17.42
N GLY A 204 10.08 0.74 17.51
CA GLY A 204 10.87 0.10 18.54
C GLY A 204 10.06 -0.35 19.75
N ALA A 205 8.93 0.31 20.05
CA ALA A 205 7.95 -0.14 21.03
C ALA A 205 6.89 -1.01 20.35
N ASP A 206 6.12 -0.43 19.42
CA ASP A 206 4.87 -1.02 18.94
C ASP A 206 5.04 -1.65 17.55
N TYR A 207 6.03 -1.20 16.79
CA TYR A 207 6.38 -1.80 15.50
C TYR A 207 7.86 -1.60 15.17
N ARG A 208 8.39 -2.38 14.22
CA ARG A 208 9.76 -2.21 13.72
C ARG A 208 9.75 -1.25 12.53
N ALA A 209 10.53 -0.17 12.63
CA ALA A 209 10.73 0.74 11.51
C ALA A 209 11.21 -0.02 10.27
N ALA A 210 10.66 0.34 9.12
CA ALA A 210 10.98 -0.27 7.84
C ALA A 210 11.10 0.82 6.77
N SER A 211 12.14 0.70 5.95
CA SER A 211 12.35 1.56 4.78
C SER A 211 13.15 0.79 3.74
N ASP A 212 12.75 0.89 2.48
CA ASP A 212 13.46 0.28 1.36
C ASP A 212 12.97 0.88 0.04
N THR A 213 13.46 0.37 -1.09
CA THR A 213 12.96 0.70 -2.43
C THR A 213 12.25 -0.51 -3.04
N LEU A 214 11.01 -0.31 -3.46
CA LEU A 214 10.27 -1.27 -4.28
C LEU A 214 10.72 -1.13 -5.73
N THR A 215 11.05 -2.25 -6.38
CA THR A 215 11.33 -2.30 -7.82
C THR A 215 10.31 -3.21 -8.50
N PHE A 216 9.42 -2.64 -9.28
CA PHE A 216 8.50 -3.38 -10.14
C PHE A 216 9.23 -3.71 -11.44
N ALA A 217 9.28 -4.99 -11.78
CA ALA A 217 9.76 -5.41 -13.09
C ALA A 217 8.81 -4.89 -14.20
N PRO A 218 9.26 -4.80 -15.46
CA PRO A 218 8.35 -4.52 -16.57
C PRO A 218 7.12 -5.44 -16.54
N GLY A 219 5.93 -4.86 -16.67
CA GLY A 219 4.65 -5.56 -16.59
C GLY A 219 4.14 -5.86 -15.17
N GLU A 220 4.96 -5.75 -14.13
CA GLU A 220 4.55 -6.00 -12.74
C GLU A 220 3.76 -4.83 -12.17
N GLN A 221 2.65 -5.10 -11.47
CA GLN A 221 1.76 -4.07 -10.95
C GLN A 221 1.56 -4.10 -9.44
N THR A 222 2.09 -5.10 -8.73
CA THR A 222 1.85 -5.24 -7.28
C THR A 222 3.13 -5.61 -6.53
N LYS A 223 3.37 -4.94 -5.41
CA LYS A 223 4.38 -5.29 -4.41
C LYS A 223 3.77 -5.29 -3.01
N ILE A 224 4.43 -5.96 -2.07
CA ILE A 224 4.07 -5.97 -0.66
C ILE A 224 5.17 -5.31 0.16
N VAL A 225 4.78 -4.34 0.98
CA VAL A 225 5.58 -3.80 2.07
C VAL A 225 5.14 -4.47 3.36
N ARG A 226 6.04 -5.24 3.98
CA ARG A 226 5.77 -5.94 5.24
C ARG A 226 6.36 -5.18 6.41
N VAL A 227 5.52 -4.66 7.29
CA VAL A 227 5.91 -4.07 8.57
C VAL A 227 5.64 -5.08 9.68
N ARG A 228 6.58 -5.22 10.63
CA ARG A 228 6.42 -6.10 11.78
C ARG A 228 5.92 -5.30 12.98
N VAL A 229 4.71 -5.55 13.41
CA VAL A 229 4.13 -5.01 14.66
C VAL A 229 4.55 -5.90 15.81
N VAL A 230 4.97 -5.32 16.93
CA VAL A 230 5.39 -6.03 18.14
C VAL A 230 4.13 -6.38 18.91
N GLY A 231 3.98 -7.63 19.31
CA GLY A 231 2.87 -8.06 20.15
C GLY A 231 3.31 -8.22 21.60
N ASP A 232 2.46 -7.83 22.55
CA ASP A 232 2.71 -8.04 23.98
C ASP A 232 1.44 -8.37 24.79
N ARG A 233 1.38 -8.03 26.09
CA ARG A 233 0.21 -8.29 26.96
C ARG A 233 -0.23 -7.07 27.76
N ALA A 234 0.35 -5.91 27.44
CA ALA A 234 -0.07 -4.64 27.96
C ALA A 234 -1.45 -4.33 27.36
N HIS A 235 -2.31 -3.70 28.15
CA HIS A 235 -3.55 -3.17 27.63
C HIS A 235 -3.32 -1.72 27.23
N GLU A 236 -3.46 -1.47 25.94
CA GLU A 236 -3.21 -0.17 25.32
C GLU A 236 -4.42 0.26 24.47
N PRO A 237 -4.61 1.57 24.22
CA PRO A 237 -5.57 2.00 23.21
C PRO A 237 -5.16 1.48 21.83
N ASN A 238 -6.10 1.42 20.87
CA ASN A 238 -5.71 1.19 19.49
C ASN A 238 -4.78 2.29 19.01
N GLU A 239 -3.73 1.90 18.30
CA GLU A 239 -2.69 2.82 17.87
C GLU A 239 -2.52 2.82 16.36
N THR A 240 -1.90 3.86 15.83
CA THR A 240 -1.67 3.97 14.38
C THR A 240 -0.26 4.43 14.05
N PHE A 241 0.25 3.93 12.92
CA PHE A 241 1.47 4.37 12.24
C PHE A 241 1.19 4.49 10.73
N LYS A 242 2.16 4.99 9.97
CA LYS A 242 2.02 5.18 8.51
C LYS A 242 3.17 4.53 7.77
N VAL A 243 2.92 4.09 6.54
CA VAL A 243 3.93 3.78 5.51
C VAL A 243 3.80 4.82 4.41
N LYS A 244 4.87 5.59 4.15
CA LYS A 244 4.89 6.62 3.11
C LYS A 244 5.63 6.14 1.88
N LEU A 245 5.03 6.30 0.70
CA LEU A 245 5.70 6.16 -0.59
C LEU A 245 6.47 7.44 -0.91
N LEU A 246 7.68 7.31 -1.44
CA LEU A 246 8.65 8.38 -1.64
C LEU A 246 9.37 8.21 -2.98
N SER A 247 9.83 9.32 -3.54
CA SER A 247 10.76 9.37 -4.69
C SER A 247 10.42 8.40 -5.84
N PRO A 248 9.21 8.44 -6.42
CA PRO A 248 8.84 7.53 -7.49
C PRO A 248 9.65 7.83 -8.76
N SER A 249 10.04 6.79 -9.50
CA SER A 249 10.59 6.87 -10.84
C SER A 249 9.86 5.89 -11.75
N GLY A 250 9.41 6.38 -12.92
CA GLY A 250 8.54 5.63 -13.82
C GLY A 250 7.08 5.53 -13.36
N ALA A 251 6.67 6.29 -12.34
CA ALA A 251 5.30 6.34 -11.82
C ALA A 251 4.98 7.71 -11.20
N VAL A 252 3.68 7.96 -10.97
CA VAL A 252 3.19 9.08 -10.15
C VAL A 252 2.52 8.51 -8.90
N ILE A 253 2.77 9.08 -7.72
CA ILE A 253 2.06 8.66 -6.50
C ILE A 253 0.66 9.30 -6.52
N ALA A 254 -0.38 8.46 -6.56
CA ALA A 254 -1.77 8.89 -6.40
C ALA A 254 -2.22 8.83 -4.94
N ASP A 255 -1.88 7.73 -4.25
CA ASP A 255 -2.00 7.61 -2.79
C ASP A 255 -0.67 7.15 -2.21
N GLY A 256 -0.04 8.03 -1.45
CA GLY A 256 1.29 7.81 -0.91
C GLY A 256 1.29 7.35 0.55
N VAL A 257 0.15 7.14 1.19
CA VAL A 257 0.09 6.92 2.64
C VAL A 257 -0.76 5.70 2.98
N GLY A 258 -0.10 4.59 3.34
CA GLY A 258 -0.76 3.44 3.92
C GLY A 258 -0.85 3.59 5.44
N ARG A 259 -2.05 3.60 6.01
CA ARG A 259 -2.28 3.68 7.46
C ARG A 259 -2.30 2.28 8.06
N GLY A 260 -1.39 2.03 9.00
CA GLY A 260 -1.42 0.85 9.87
C GLY A 260 -2.20 1.16 11.14
N THR A 261 -3.23 0.37 11.45
CA THR A 261 -3.98 0.44 12.72
C THR A 261 -3.73 -0.85 13.52
N ILE A 262 -3.04 -0.69 14.64
CA ILE A 262 -2.76 -1.73 15.61
C ILE A 262 -3.97 -1.80 16.55
N GLN A 263 -4.68 -2.92 16.52
CA GLN A 263 -5.79 -3.17 17.42
C GLN A 263 -5.28 -3.87 18.67
N ASN A 264 -5.53 -3.27 19.84
CA ASN A 264 -5.23 -3.93 21.10
C ASN A 264 -6.17 -5.13 21.28
N ASP A 265 -5.61 -6.34 21.34
CA ASP A 265 -6.34 -7.58 21.66
C ASP A 265 -6.22 -8.00 23.14
N ASP A 266 -5.58 -7.17 23.96
CA ASP A 266 -5.36 -7.47 25.37
C ASP A 266 -6.48 -6.96 26.29
N PRO A 267 -7.05 -7.83 27.14
CA PRO A 267 -8.05 -7.41 28.11
C PRO A 267 -7.42 -6.59 29.24
N LEU A 268 -8.14 -5.58 29.70
CA LEU A 268 -7.75 -4.78 30.86
C LEU A 268 -7.77 -5.63 32.15
N ARG A 269 -6.59 -5.84 32.75
CA ARG A 269 -6.38 -6.64 33.96
C ARG A 269 -5.90 -5.79 35.12
N ILE A 270 -6.31 -6.21 36.32
CA ILE A 270 -5.91 -5.60 37.58
C ILE A 270 -5.70 -6.68 38.65
N SER A 271 -4.68 -6.49 39.47
CA SER A 271 -4.45 -7.25 40.70
C SER A 271 -4.20 -6.28 41.86
N ALA A 272 -4.45 -6.72 43.09
CA ALA A 272 -4.30 -5.88 44.25
C ALA A 272 -3.69 -6.63 45.43
N LYS A 273 -2.80 -5.96 46.15
CA LYS A 273 -2.16 -6.43 47.39
C LYS A 273 -2.25 -5.34 48.45
N ALA A 274 -2.56 -5.73 49.68
CA ALA A 274 -2.48 -4.79 50.80
C ALA A 274 -1.01 -4.45 51.08
N ALA A 275 -0.73 -3.16 51.36
CA ALA A 275 0.55 -2.77 51.97
C ALA A 275 0.68 -3.38 53.38
N LYS A 276 1.83 -3.16 54.04
CA LYS A 276 1.90 -3.32 55.49
C LYS A 276 0.81 -2.45 56.12
N LEU A 277 -0.20 -3.09 56.70
CA LEU A 277 -1.38 -2.39 57.21
C LEU A 277 -1.01 -1.66 58.50
N PRO A 278 -1.44 -0.39 58.67
CA PRO A 278 -1.32 0.28 59.95
C PRO A 278 -2.26 -0.35 60.99
N GLY A 279 -2.01 -0.06 62.27
CA GLY A 279 -2.96 -0.37 63.33
C GLY A 279 -4.32 0.28 63.06
N LEU A 280 -5.39 -0.27 63.61
CA LEU A 280 -6.76 0.14 63.31
C LEU A 280 -6.98 1.64 63.62
N ALA A 281 -6.44 2.14 64.74
CA ALA A 281 -6.54 3.54 65.11
C ALA A 281 -5.90 4.48 64.07
N ASP A 282 -4.71 4.13 63.58
CA ASP A 282 -4.02 4.88 62.53
C ASP A 282 -4.74 4.78 61.18
N ALA A 283 -5.24 3.59 60.84
CA ALA A 283 -6.01 3.35 59.63
C ALA A 283 -7.28 4.21 59.58
N LEU A 284 -8.00 4.34 60.70
CA LEU A 284 -9.21 5.16 60.78
C LEU A 284 -8.90 6.66 60.62
N LYS A 285 -7.76 7.13 61.14
CA LYS A 285 -7.34 8.54 61.04
C LYS A 285 -6.77 8.89 59.67
N LYS A 286 -5.72 8.16 59.25
CA LYS A 286 -4.87 8.47 58.09
C LYS A 286 -5.25 7.68 56.83
N GLY A 287 -6.00 6.60 56.98
CA GLY A 287 -6.26 5.64 55.91
C GLY A 287 -5.19 4.55 55.83
N PHE A 288 -5.35 3.64 54.89
CA PHE A 288 -4.37 2.59 54.58
C PHE A 288 -4.12 2.53 53.07
N ARG A 289 -3.00 1.94 52.67
CA ARG A 289 -2.64 1.82 51.25
C ARG A 289 -2.90 0.41 50.71
N VAL A 290 -3.41 0.36 49.49
CA VAL A 290 -3.53 -0.86 48.68
C VAL A 290 -2.64 -0.66 47.47
N PHE A 291 -1.71 -1.59 47.23
CA PHE A 291 -0.95 -1.63 45.98
C PHE A 291 -1.79 -2.31 44.93
N VAL A 292 -1.94 -1.65 43.80
CA VAL A 292 -2.70 -2.10 42.64
C VAL A 292 -1.72 -2.23 41.48
N THR A 293 -1.70 -3.38 40.83
CA THR A 293 -0.90 -3.63 39.62
C THR A 293 -1.84 -3.81 38.45
N THR A 294 -1.59 -3.10 37.35
CA THR A 294 -2.40 -3.14 36.13
C THR A 294 -1.53 -3.44 34.92
N ASN A 295 -2.09 -4.03 33.87
CA ASN A 295 -1.41 -4.17 32.58
C ASN A 295 -1.66 -2.99 31.64
N GLY A 296 -2.46 -1.98 32.03
CA GLY A 296 -2.75 -0.82 31.20
C GLY A 296 -3.12 0.43 32.01
N PRO A 297 -3.33 1.57 31.32
CA PRO A 297 -3.80 2.80 31.93
C PRO A 297 -5.26 2.69 32.40
N GLY A 298 -5.67 3.60 33.29
CA GLY A 298 -7.08 3.68 33.72
C GLY A 298 -7.25 4.26 35.12
N GLN A 299 -8.51 4.32 35.58
CA GLN A 299 -8.85 4.75 36.92
C GLN A 299 -9.12 3.56 37.83
N ALA A 300 -8.23 3.33 38.79
CA ALA A 300 -8.46 2.34 39.83
C ALA A 300 -9.35 2.92 40.93
N ALA A 301 -10.33 2.15 41.37
CA ALA A 301 -11.15 2.42 42.54
C ALA A 301 -11.10 1.23 43.52
N VAL A 302 -11.02 1.55 44.80
CA VAL A 302 -11.02 0.57 45.89
C VAL A 302 -12.19 0.92 46.81
N ASP A 303 -13.16 0.01 46.90
CA ASP A 303 -14.25 0.08 47.87
C ASP A 303 -14.01 -0.95 48.97
N ALA A 304 -13.81 -0.48 50.20
CA ALA A 304 -13.67 -1.33 51.37
C ALA A 304 -15.01 -1.49 52.08
N LYS A 305 -15.48 -2.73 52.20
CA LYS A 305 -16.74 -3.07 52.85
C LYS A 305 -16.52 -3.74 54.21
N ALA A 306 -17.26 -3.28 55.22
CA ALA A 306 -17.42 -3.97 56.49
C ALA A 306 -18.88 -4.42 56.61
N SER A 307 -19.11 -5.71 56.86
CA SER A 307 -20.47 -6.29 56.96
C SER A 307 -21.38 -5.88 55.77
N GLY A 308 -20.83 -5.94 54.55
CA GLY A 308 -21.55 -5.61 53.31
C GLY A 308 -21.67 -4.12 52.97
N LYS A 309 -21.40 -3.19 53.91
CA LYS A 309 -21.51 -1.73 53.68
C LYS A 309 -20.15 -1.13 53.37
N VAL A 310 -20.09 -0.23 52.36
CA VAL A 310 -18.85 0.49 52.03
C VAL A 310 -18.52 1.50 53.14
N VAL A 311 -17.37 1.31 53.78
CA VAL A 311 -16.91 2.11 54.92
C VAL A 311 -15.68 2.96 54.60
N ALA A 312 -14.90 2.59 53.59
CA ALA A 312 -13.76 3.36 53.12
C ALA A 312 -13.63 3.26 51.60
N LYS A 313 -13.09 4.31 50.98
CA LYS A 313 -12.90 4.40 49.52
C LYS A 313 -11.54 4.97 49.18
N GLY A 314 -11.01 4.60 48.01
CA GLY A 314 -9.81 5.19 47.43
C GLY A 314 -9.90 5.17 45.90
N ARG A 315 -9.30 6.17 45.25
CA ARG A 315 -9.16 6.22 43.79
C ARG A 315 -7.74 6.62 43.42
N ALA A 316 -7.26 6.12 42.29
CA ALA A 316 -6.00 6.56 41.69
C ALA A 316 -6.08 6.46 40.17
N ALA A 317 -5.56 7.47 39.47
CA ALA A 317 -5.33 7.38 38.04
C ALA A 317 -3.98 6.69 37.78
N LEU A 318 -3.97 5.73 36.87
CA LEU A 318 -2.78 5.06 36.35
C LEU A 318 -2.59 5.51 34.91
N ARG A 319 -1.40 6.02 34.60
CA ARG A 319 -1.05 6.54 33.27
C ARG A 319 -0.47 5.47 32.34
N SER A 320 -0.08 4.34 32.88
CA SER A 320 0.57 3.22 32.18
C SER A 320 0.40 1.94 33.01
N ALA A 321 0.76 0.80 32.41
CA ALA A 321 0.93 -0.45 33.13
C ALA A 321 1.89 -0.30 34.33
N GLY A 322 1.70 -1.14 35.35
CA GLY A 322 2.57 -1.24 36.52
C GLY A 322 1.86 -1.13 37.86
N THR A 323 2.63 -1.00 38.94
CA THR A 323 2.12 -0.97 40.32
C THR A 323 2.01 0.46 40.87
N ARG A 324 0.85 0.81 41.43
CA ARG A 324 0.61 2.09 42.12
C ARG A 324 -0.09 1.87 43.45
N SER A 325 0.17 2.73 44.43
CA SER A 325 -0.54 2.70 45.71
C SER A 325 -1.80 3.55 45.68
N VAL A 326 -2.93 3.00 46.09
CA VAL A 326 -4.19 3.70 46.31
C VAL A 326 -4.36 3.96 47.80
N LEU A 327 -4.52 5.22 48.19
CA LEU A 327 -4.85 5.58 49.57
C LEU A 327 -6.36 5.41 49.79
N VAL A 328 -6.72 4.52 50.71
CA VAL A 328 -8.10 4.22 51.07
C VAL A 328 -8.44 4.91 52.39
N LYS A 329 -9.39 5.84 52.36
CA LYS A 329 -9.81 6.64 53.52
C LYS A 329 -11.21 6.24 53.98
N PHE A 330 -11.38 6.09 55.28
CA PHE A 330 -12.68 5.86 55.90
C PHE A 330 -13.57 7.10 55.78
N THR A 331 -14.85 6.88 55.54
CA THR A 331 -15.87 7.95 55.58
C THR A 331 -16.01 8.48 57.00
N LYS A 332 -16.44 9.74 57.16
CA LYS A 332 -16.61 10.38 58.47
C LYS A 332 -17.52 9.56 59.40
N ASN A 333 -18.62 9.05 58.85
CA ASN A 333 -19.59 8.23 59.60
C ASN A 333 -19.03 6.87 60.00
N ALA A 334 -18.21 6.25 59.15
CA ALA A 334 -17.59 4.97 59.46
C ALA A 334 -16.54 5.09 60.57
N ARG A 335 -15.75 6.17 60.59
CA ARG A 335 -14.74 6.40 61.66
C ARG A 335 -15.38 6.39 63.04
N LYS A 336 -16.38 7.24 63.25
CA LYS A 336 -17.11 7.34 64.53
C LYS A 336 -17.72 6.00 65.00
N LYS A 337 -18.17 5.16 64.07
CA LYS A 337 -18.80 3.86 64.36
C LYS A 337 -17.81 2.72 64.61
N LEU A 338 -16.55 2.87 64.20
CA LEU A 338 -15.57 1.78 64.18
C LEU A 338 -14.39 2.00 65.14
N GLU A 339 -14.26 3.21 65.72
CA GLU A 339 -13.19 3.59 66.65
C GLU A 339 -13.11 2.74 67.93
N THR A 340 -14.21 2.15 68.38
CA THR A 340 -14.26 1.31 69.60
C THR A 340 -13.92 -0.17 69.34
N ARG A 341 -13.69 -0.57 68.09
CA ARG A 341 -13.39 -1.97 67.77
C ARG A 341 -11.91 -2.27 67.98
N SER A 342 -11.60 -3.47 68.46
CA SER A 342 -10.23 -4.01 68.54
C SER A 342 -9.74 -4.65 67.23
N LYS A 343 -10.67 -5.00 66.34
CA LYS A 343 -10.39 -5.64 65.05
C LYS A 343 -11.46 -5.29 64.02
N LEU A 344 -11.03 -5.13 62.76
CA LEU A 344 -11.91 -4.87 61.64
C LEU A 344 -11.50 -5.69 60.41
N LYS A 345 -12.39 -6.58 59.96
CA LYS A 345 -12.25 -7.30 58.70
C LYS A 345 -12.92 -6.50 57.59
N LEU A 346 -12.20 -6.28 56.50
CA LEU A 346 -12.69 -5.54 55.33
C LEU A 346 -12.59 -6.44 54.09
N ALA A 347 -13.69 -6.49 53.33
CA ALA A 347 -13.70 -7.02 51.97
C ALA A 347 -13.45 -5.85 51.01
N LEU A 348 -12.36 -5.91 50.26
CA LEU A 348 -11.99 -4.91 49.27
C LEU A 348 -12.45 -5.37 47.89
N SER A 349 -13.28 -4.54 47.25
CA SER A 349 -13.54 -4.62 45.81
C SER A 349 -12.65 -3.61 45.11
N VAL A 350 -11.81 -4.08 44.20
CA VAL A 350 -10.91 -3.24 43.40
C VAL A 350 -11.36 -3.31 41.95
N THR A 351 -11.60 -2.16 41.33
CA THR A 351 -12.02 -2.05 39.94
C THR A 351 -11.09 -1.13 39.19
N LEU A 352 -10.81 -1.45 37.92
CA LEU A 352 -10.14 -0.59 36.97
C LEU A 352 -11.11 -0.30 35.83
N SER A 353 -11.13 0.94 35.35
CA SER A 353 -11.83 1.31 34.12
C SER A 353 -10.95 2.24 33.30
N ASP A 354 -10.83 1.99 32.00
CA ASP A 354 -10.16 2.90 31.07
C ASP A 354 -11.16 3.94 30.48
N ALA A 355 -10.69 4.75 29.54
CA ALA A 355 -11.54 5.75 28.87
C ALA A 355 -12.50 5.13 27.82
N ALA A 356 -12.18 3.94 27.30
CA ALA A 356 -12.99 3.23 26.32
C ALA A 356 -14.11 2.37 26.96
N GLY A 357 -14.14 2.27 28.30
CA GLY A 357 -15.16 1.54 29.05
C GLY A 357 -14.80 0.09 29.37
N HIS A 358 -13.59 -0.37 29.03
CA HIS A 358 -13.09 -1.66 29.47
C HIS A 358 -12.93 -1.68 30.98
N THR A 359 -13.19 -2.83 31.62
CA THR A 359 -13.08 -2.95 33.08
C THR A 359 -12.33 -4.19 33.53
N GLY A 360 -11.47 -3.99 34.54
CA GLY A 360 -10.80 -5.06 35.28
C GLY A 360 -11.31 -5.12 36.73
N ARG A 361 -11.32 -6.31 37.35
CA ARG A 361 -11.73 -6.48 38.75
C ARG A 361 -10.78 -7.38 39.54
N ALA A 362 -10.53 -7.00 40.79
CA ALA A 362 -9.85 -7.82 41.79
C ALA A 362 -10.57 -7.75 43.14
N ARG A 363 -10.39 -8.79 43.95
CA ARG A 363 -10.95 -8.86 45.32
C ARG A 363 -9.86 -9.26 46.30
N LEU A 364 -9.87 -8.65 47.48
CA LEU A 364 -8.97 -8.99 48.57
C LEU A 364 -9.70 -8.86 49.90
N THR A 365 -9.31 -9.64 50.90
CA THR A 365 -9.74 -9.44 52.29
C THR A 365 -8.57 -8.97 53.12
N VAL A 366 -8.78 -7.93 53.92
CA VAL A 366 -7.78 -7.40 54.85
C VAL A 366 -8.34 -7.37 56.27
N THR A 367 -7.44 -7.43 57.26
CA THR A 367 -7.81 -7.35 58.67
C THR A 367 -6.92 -6.30 59.34
N LEU A 368 -7.56 -5.27 59.90
CA LEU A 368 -6.93 -4.27 60.76
C LEU A 368 -7.09 -4.70 62.21
N ARG A 369 -6.04 -4.54 63.02
CA ARG A 369 -6.02 -4.84 64.45
C ARG A 369 -5.53 -3.62 65.21
N LEU A 370 -5.97 -3.47 66.45
CA LEU A 370 -5.55 -2.38 67.33
C LEU A 370 -4.03 -2.30 67.43
#